data_AF-A0AAW2KGR1-F1
#
_entry.id   AF-A0AAW2KGR1-F1
#
_cell.length_a   1.000
_cell.length_b   1.000
_cell.length_c   1.000
_cell.angle_alpha   90.00
_cell.angle_beta   90.00
_cell.angle_gamma   90.00
#
_symmetry.space_group_name_H-M   'P 1'
#
loop_
_entity.id
_entity.type
_entity.pdbx_description
1 polymer ?
#
loop_
_entity_poly.entity_id
_entity_poly.type
_entity_poly.pdbx_seq_one_letter_code
_entity_poly.pdbx_strand_id
1 'polypeptide(L)'
;MGAMHGKCCCKCSTSSDGDDKEEPRGVYTGQNTHILANLSLDFVDVPSHRFRLGYTVLTQRGYYPESPDKENQDSYCIRTNIQGNPNVHFFGVFDGHGLFGTQCSNFVKDRLIEILSTDAALVDDPVNAYSAAFLATNDELHIVK
;
A
#
# COMPACT_ATOMS: atom_id res chain seq x y z
N MET A 1 -1.39 10.07 15.47
CA MET A 1 -2.54 9.47 14.75
C MET A 1 -3.10 10.52 13.81
N GLY A 2 -2.57 10.63 12.60
CA GLY A 2 -3.08 11.55 11.58
C GLY A 2 -4.05 10.81 10.67
N ALA A 3 -5.27 11.34 10.51
CA ALA A 3 -6.21 10.87 9.51
C ALA A 3 -5.94 11.62 8.20
N MET A 4 -5.47 10.92 7.16
CA MET A 4 -5.39 11.48 5.81
C MET A 4 -6.72 11.24 5.09
N HIS A 5 -7.42 12.32 4.74
CA HIS A 5 -8.68 12.27 4.01
C HIS A 5 -8.39 12.26 2.50
N GLY A 6 -8.19 11.07 1.93
CA GLY A 6 -8.11 10.89 0.47
C GLY A 6 -9.50 10.97 -0.15
N LYS A 7 -9.89 12.13 -0.70
CA LYS A 7 -11.08 12.22 -1.55
C LYS A 7 -10.79 11.52 -2.88
N CYS A 8 -11.25 10.27 -2.99
CA CYS A 8 -11.31 9.56 -4.27
C CYS A 8 -12.46 10.14 -5.10
N CYS A 9 -12.18 11.15 -5.92
CA CYS A 9 -13.15 11.68 -6.88
C CYS A 9 -13.14 10.84 -8.17
N CYS A 10 -13.68 9.63 -8.13
CA CYS A 10 -14.07 8.93 -9.36
C CYS A 10 -15.31 9.63 -9.96
N LYS A 11 -15.12 10.65 -10.79
CA LYS A 11 -16.18 11.13 -11.67
C LYS A 11 -16.10 10.37 -12.99
N CYS A 12 -16.88 9.31 -13.12
CA CYS A 12 -17.27 8.79 -14.43
C CYS A 12 -18.66 9.32 -14.79
N SER A 13 -18.71 10.40 -15.57
CA SER A 13 -19.72 10.63 -16.62
C SER A 13 -19.37 11.90 -17.42
N THR A 14 -19.40 11.75 -18.73
CA THR A 14 -19.07 12.71 -19.80
C THR A 14 -20.03 13.92 -19.92
N SER A 15 -19.44 15.06 -20.29
CA SER A 15 -19.92 16.36 -20.83
C SER A 15 -21.35 16.88 -20.56
N SER A 16 -21.42 18.11 -20.03
CA SER A 16 -22.24 19.24 -20.53
C SER A 16 -21.89 20.52 -19.76
N ASP A 17 -21.86 21.65 -20.48
CA ASP A 17 -21.56 23.01 -20.05
C ASP A 17 -22.35 23.53 -18.83
N GLY A 18 -21.75 24.48 -18.09
CA GLY A 18 -22.44 25.30 -17.09
C GLY A 18 -21.49 26.06 -16.16
N ASP A 19 -21.35 27.36 -16.44
CA ASP A 19 -20.68 28.43 -15.67
C ASP A 19 -21.28 28.61 -14.26
N ASP A 20 -20.46 28.89 -13.23
CA ASP A 20 -20.76 29.82 -12.12
C ASP A 20 -19.65 29.88 -11.04
N LYS A 21 -18.90 31.00 -11.09
CA LYS A 21 -18.46 31.94 -10.01
C LYS A 21 -17.79 31.44 -8.70
N GLU A 22 -16.59 32.00 -8.47
CA GLU A 22 -15.72 31.90 -7.29
C GLU A 22 -16.30 32.52 -6.00
N GLU A 23 -15.80 32.08 -4.83
CA GLU A 23 -15.56 32.93 -3.65
C GLU A 23 -14.33 32.41 -2.86
N PRO A 24 -13.51 33.28 -2.24
CA PRO A 24 -12.11 33.01 -1.96
C PRO A 24 -11.91 32.49 -0.53
N ARG A 25 -11.13 31.40 -0.38
CA ARG A 25 -10.64 30.95 0.93
C ARG A 25 -9.14 30.79 0.93
N GLY A 26 -8.48 31.82 1.49
CA GLY A 26 -7.30 31.74 2.34
C GLY A 26 -6.13 30.89 1.84
N VAL A 27 -5.13 31.58 1.28
CA VAL A 27 -3.80 31.03 1.07
C VAL A 27 -3.19 30.69 2.44
N TYR A 28 -3.17 29.41 2.78
CA TYR A 28 -2.23 28.87 3.76
C TYR A 28 -1.03 28.33 2.99
N THR A 29 0.06 29.12 2.96
CA THR A 29 1.40 28.68 2.54
C THR A 29 1.95 27.69 3.57
N GLY A 30 1.45 26.45 3.52
CA GLY A 30 2.03 25.30 4.20
C GLY A 30 2.71 24.41 3.18
N GLN A 31 3.95 24.01 3.44
CA GLN A 31 4.86 23.22 2.58
C GLN A 31 4.36 21.80 2.22
N ASN A 32 3.05 21.52 2.31
CA ASN A 32 2.44 20.21 2.13
C ASN A 32 1.83 19.97 0.73
N THR A 33 1.82 20.98 -0.15
CA THR A 33 1.24 20.87 -1.49
C THR A 33 2.04 19.95 -2.43
N HIS A 34 3.33 19.72 -2.16
CA HIS A 34 4.17 18.83 -2.97
C HIS A 34 3.94 17.33 -2.73
N ILE A 35 3.42 16.92 -1.56
CA ILE A 35 3.23 15.50 -1.23
C ILE A 35 2.03 14.91 -1.98
N LEU A 36 0.96 15.70 -2.14
CA LEU A 36 -0.24 15.29 -2.89
C LEU A 36 -0.01 15.27 -4.41
N ALA A 37 0.98 16.03 -4.91
CA ALA A 37 1.25 16.14 -6.34
C ALA A 37 1.89 14.88 -6.97
N ASN A 38 2.40 13.95 -6.15
CA ASN A 38 3.09 12.74 -6.62
C ASN A 38 2.35 11.43 -6.30
N LEU A 39 1.08 11.50 -5.87
CA LEU A 39 0.27 10.29 -5.69
C LEU A 39 -0.08 9.71 -7.07
N SER A 40 0.63 8.66 -7.48
CA SER A 40 0.17 7.85 -8.61
C SER A 40 -1.10 7.13 -8.19
N LEU A 41 -2.18 7.38 -8.94
CA LEU A 41 -3.39 6.59 -8.84
C LEU A 41 -3.28 5.47 -9.87
N ASP A 42 -3.03 4.27 -9.39
CA ASP A 42 -2.93 3.08 -10.19
C ASP A 42 -4.26 2.34 -10.21
N PHE A 43 -4.43 1.48 -11.20
CA PHE A 43 -5.66 0.71 -11.36
C PHE A 43 -5.37 -0.74 -11.75
N VAL A 44 -6.22 -1.65 -11.30
CA VAL A 44 -6.22 -3.05 -11.71
C VAL A 44 -7.64 -3.55 -11.93
N ASP A 45 -7.85 -4.34 -12.97
CA ASP A 45 -9.16 -4.91 -13.30
C ASP A 45 -9.38 -6.22 -12.55
N VAL A 46 -10.63 -6.48 -12.13
CA VAL A 46 -11.08 -7.75 -11.55
C VAL A 46 -12.19 -8.34 -12.43
N PRO A 47 -11.83 -9.08 -13.50
CA PRO A 47 -12.77 -9.52 -14.53
C PRO A 47 -13.96 -10.35 -14.00
N SER A 48 -13.71 -11.20 -13.01
CA SER A 48 -14.71 -12.09 -12.39
C SER A 48 -15.94 -11.34 -11.86
N HIS A 49 -15.76 -10.10 -11.42
CA HIS A 49 -16.80 -9.28 -10.80
C HIS A 49 -17.07 -7.98 -11.56
N ARG A 50 -16.44 -7.80 -12.74
CA ARG A 50 -16.61 -6.64 -13.63
C ARG A 50 -16.40 -5.29 -12.95
N PHE A 51 -15.42 -5.21 -12.05
CA PHE A 51 -15.02 -3.92 -11.46
C PHE A 51 -13.53 -3.66 -11.63
N ARG A 52 -13.15 -2.39 -11.50
CA ARG A 52 -11.78 -1.89 -11.57
C ARG A 52 -11.41 -1.31 -10.21
N LEU A 53 -10.37 -1.84 -9.60
CA LEU A 53 -9.79 -1.35 -8.35
C LEU A 53 -8.86 -0.19 -8.64
N GLY A 54 -9.12 0.98 -8.06
CA GLY A 54 -8.16 2.08 -8.01
C GLY A 54 -7.41 2.04 -6.68
N TYR A 55 -6.09 2.19 -6.71
CA TYR A 55 -5.27 2.21 -5.51
C TYR A 55 -4.14 3.24 -5.62
N THR A 56 -3.69 3.71 -4.47
CA THR A 56 -2.53 4.60 -4.36
C THR A 56 -1.82 4.26 -3.05
N VAL A 57 -0.54 4.59 -2.97
CA VAL A 57 0.26 4.34 -1.77
C VAL A 57 0.93 5.62 -1.33
N LEU A 58 0.83 5.88 -0.03
CA LEU A 58 1.60 6.90 0.64
C LEU A 58 2.17 6.29 1.91
N THR A 59 3.46 6.46 2.12
CA THR A 59 4.11 6.13 3.38
C THR A 59 4.77 7.37 3.94
N GLN A 60 4.61 7.60 5.24
CA GLN A 60 5.14 8.76 5.91
C GLN A 60 5.72 8.34 7.26
N ARG A 61 6.97 8.73 7.48
CA ARG A 61 7.62 8.58 8.78
C ARG A 61 6.84 9.30 9.89
N GLY A 62 6.77 8.67 11.06
CA GLY A 62 6.28 9.29 12.30
C GLY A 62 7.19 10.40 12.86
N TYR A 63 6.70 11.19 13.82
CA TYR A 63 7.48 12.27 14.43
C TYR A 63 8.43 11.74 15.51
N TYR A 64 9.74 11.91 15.30
CA TYR A 64 10.80 11.54 16.25
C TYR A 64 11.68 12.75 16.55
N PRO A 65 11.41 13.54 17.61
CA PRO A 65 12.12 14.79 17.89
C PRO A 65 13.61 14.56 18.21
N GLU A 66 13.91 13.48 18.93
CA GLU A 66 15.28 13.08 19.29
C GLU A 66 16.03 12.41 18.14
N SER A 67 15.37 12.15 17.01
CA SER A 67 15.97 11.48 15.85
C SER A 67 15.35 12.01 14.56
N PRO A 68 15.60 13.29 14.22
CA PRO A 68 15.00 13.95 13.06
C PRO A 68 15.38 13.29 11.73
N ASP A 69 16.51 12.58 11.69
CA ASP A 69 16.98 11.87 10.49
C ASP A 69 16.61 10.38 10.49
N LYS A 70 15.86 9.89 11.50
CA LYS A 70 15.40 8.50 11.52
C LYS A 70 14.61 8.21 10.25
N GLU A 71 14.98 7.18 9.52
CA GLU A 71 14.26 6.77 8.31
C GLU A 71 12.87 6.19 8.65
N ASN A 72 11.99 6.18 7.64
CA ASN A 72 10.72 5.47 7.76
C ASN A 72 10.98 3.96 7.77
N GLN A 73 10.43 3.26 8.75
CA GLN A 73 10.61 1.82 8.90
C GLN A 73 9.42 1.03 8.32
N ASP A 74 8.36 1.73 7.94
CA ASP A 74 7.20 1.19 7.24
C ASP A 74 7.59 0.81 5.81
N SER A 75 7.14 -0.37 5.37
CA SER A 75 7.27 -0.81 3.99
C SER A 75 5.92 -1.31 3.45
N TYR A 76 5.80 -1.46 2.14
CA TYR A 76 4.57 -1.94 1.50
C TYR A 76 4.89 -2.83 0.30
N CYS A 77 3.96 -3.71 -0.05
CA CYS A 77 4.06 -4.56 -1.24
C CYS A 77 2.74 -4.55 -1.99
N ILE A 78 2.82 -4.28 -3.29
CA ILE A 78 1.70 -4.45 -4.22
C ILE A 78 2.12 -5.45 -5.28
N ARG A 79 1.33 -6.51 -5.41
CA ARG A 79 1.46 -7.51 -6.48
C ARG A 79 0.07 -7.81 -7.04
N THR A 80 -0.13 -7.43 -8.29
CA THR A 80 -1.35 -7.74 -9.03
C THR A 80 -1.15 -9.00 -9.87
N ASN A 81 -2.22 -9.75 -10.12
CA ASN A 81 -2.22 -10.92 -10.99
C ASN A 81 -1.31 -12.03 -10.47
N ILE A 82 -1.39 -12.30 -9.16
CA ILE A 82 -0.62 -13.37 -8.52
C ILE A 82 -0.97 -14.70 -9.17
N GLN A 83 0.06 -15.53 -9.39
CA GLN A 83 -0.07 -16.83 -10.06
C GLN A 83 -0.71 -16.72 -11.46
N GLY A 84 -0.60 -15.54 -12.11
CA GLY A 84 -1.22 -15.27 -13.40
C GLY A 84 -2.75 -15.13 -13.34
N ASN A 85 -3.36 -15.12 -12.15
CA ASN A 85 -4.80 -14.97 -11.99
C ASN A 85 -5.18 -13.48 -11.93
N PRO A 86 -5.86 -12.93 -12.94
CA PRO A 86 -6.20 -11.49 -12.99
C PRO A 86 -7.25 -11.06 -11.95
N ASN A 87 -7.73 -11.98 -11.11
CA ASN A 87 -8.67 -11.69 -10.03
C ASN A 87 -8.01 -11.74 -8.65
N VAL A 88 -6.72 -12.08 -8.58
CA VAL A 88 -5.98 -12.25 -7.32
C VAL A 88 -4.88 -11.21 -7.25
N HIS A 89 -4.97 -10.35 -6.24
CA HIS A 89 -4.03 -9.27 -6.01
C HIS A 89 -3.67 -9.25 -4.52
N PHE A 90 -2.44 -8.85 -4.22
CA PHE A 90 -1.93 -8.69 -2.86
C PHE A 90 -1.54 -7.23 -2.63
N PHE A 91 -2.00 -6.71 -1.50
CA PHE A 91 -1.67 -5.40 -0.98
C PHE A 91 -1.27 -5.58 0.48
N GLY A 92 0.01 -5.44 0.79
CA GLY A 92 0.57 -5.59 2.13
C GLY A 92 1.19 -4.30 2.63
N VAL A 93 1.02 -4.01 3.92
CA VAL A 93 1.70 -2.93 4.65
C VAL A 93 2.39 -3.56 5.85
N PHE A 94 3.65 -3.17 6.07
CA PHE A 94 4.53 -3.77 7.08
C PHE A 94 5.10 -2.66 7.95
N ASP A 95 4.61 -2.57 9.20
CA ASP A 95 5.07 -1.61 10.20
C ASP A 95 6.33 -2.15 10.89
N GLY A 96 7.49 -1.68 10.42
CA GLY A 96 8.77 -2.00 11.02
C GLY A 96 9.01 -1.18 12.28
N HIS A 97 9.43 -1.82 13.36
CA HIS A 97 9.74 -1.10 14.61
C HIS A 97 11.00 -1.63 15.29
N GLY A 98 11.59 -0.81 16.16
CA GLY A 98 12.79 -1.13 16.90
C GLY A 98 14.08 -0.99 16.09
N LEU A 99 15.17 -1.50 16.65
CA LEU A 99 16.53 -1.30 16.12
C LEU A 99 16.71 -1.85 14.69
N PHE A 100 16.08 -3.00 14.40
CA PHE A 100 16.14 -3.67 13.11
C PHE A 100 14.82 -3.57 12.32
N GLY A 101 13.94 -2.63 12.70
CA GLY A 101 12.59 -2.52 12.15
C GLY A 101 12.55 -2.42 10.62
N THR A 102 13.47 -1.64 10.03
CA THR A 102 13.59 -1.47 8.56
C THR A 102 14.01 -2.77 7.87
N GLN A 103 14.95 -3.52 8.46
CA GLN A 103 15.40 -4.79 7.90
C GLN A 103 14.30 -5.84 8.00
N CYS A 104 13.63 -5.94 9.16
CA CYS A 104 12.53 -6.87 9.37
C CYS A 104 11.35 -6.56 8.42
N SER A 105 10.91 -5.31 8.32
CA SER A 105 9.79 -4.95 7.45
C SER A 105 10.11 -5.20 5.97
N ASN A 106 11.34 -4.92 5.52
CA ASN A 106 11.74 -5.22 4.14
C ASN A 106 11.84 -6.72 3.87
N PHE A 107 12.43 -7.50 4.79
CA PHE A 107 12.53 -8.94 4.66
C PHE A 107 11.15 -9.58 4.54
N VAL A 108 10.25 -9.28 5.48
CA VAL A 108 8.90 -9.85 5.50
C VAL A 108 8.12 -9.45 4.24
N LYS A 109 8.23 -8.18 3.82
CA LYS A 109 7.59 -7.66 2.60
C LYS A 109 7.96 -8.47 1.36
N ASP A 110 9.24 -8.81 1.19
CA ASP A 110 9.72 -9.52 0.01
C ASP A 110 9.50 -11.04 0.12
N ARG A 111 9.77 -11.62 1.29
CA ARG A 111 9.72 -13.08 1.46
C ARG A 111 8.30 -13.63 1.57
N LEU A 112 7.41 -12.96 2.30
CA LEU A 112 6.03 -13.42 2.48
C LEU A 112 5.32 -13.55 1.13
N ILE A 113 5.47 -12.55 0.26
CA ILE A 113 4.82 -12.56 -1.05
C ILE A 113 5.42 -13.58 -2.00
N GLU A 114 6.72 -13.85 -1.89
CA GLU A 114 7.38 -14.91 -2.65
C GLU A 114 6.79 -16.28 -2.31
N ILE A 115 6.68 -16.59 -1.00
CA ILE A 115 6.10 -17.86 -0.54
C ILE A 115 4.64 -17.97 -1.00
N LEU A 116 3.81 -16.95 -0.72
CA LEU A 116 2.40 -16.94 -1.12
C LEU A 116 2.22 -17.10 -2.63
N SER A 117 3.06 -16.43 -3.44
CA SER A 117 2.94 -16.49 -4.91
C SER A 117 3.26 -17.88 -5.48
N THR A 118 3.93 -18.74 -4.71
CA THR A 118 4.26 -20.12 -5.11
C THR A 118 3.34 -21.17 -4.48
N ASP A 119 2.50 -20.78 -3.51
CA ASP A 119 1.59 -21.70 -2.82
C ASP A 119 0.36 -22.02 -3.68
N ALA A 120 0.28 -23.26 -4.17
CA ALA A 120 -0.84 -23.73 -4.98
C ALA A 120 -2.20 -23.67 -4.26
N ALA A 121 -2.21 -23.68 -2.92
CA ALA A 121 -3.43 -23.59 -2.12
C ALA A 121 -3.87 -22.14 -1.87
N LEU A 122 -3.14 -21.11 -2.34
CA LEU A 122 -3.46 -19.71 -2.04
C LEU A 122 -4.91 -19.33 -2.35
N VAL A 123 -5.45 -19.80 -3.48
CA VAL A 123 -6.82 -19.47 -3.92
C VAL A 123 -7.85 -20.39 -3.28
N ASP A 124 -7.53 -21.68 -3.11
CA ASP A 124 -8.47 -22.69 -2.64
C ASP A 124 -8.59 -22.72 -1.10
N ASP A 125 -7.49 -22.48 -0.39
CA ASP A 125 -7.40 -22.37 1.07
C ASP A 125 -6.44 -21.24 1.48
N PRO A 126 -6.87 -19.98 1.33
CA PRO A 126 -6.05 -18.83 1.70
C PRO A 126 -5.69 -18.82 3.20
N VAL A 127 -6.56 -19.34 4.08
CA VAL A 127 -6.29 -19.31 5.53
C VAL A 127 -5.07 -20.14 5.86
N ASN A 128 -5.00 -21.36 5.32
CA ASN A 128 -3.85 -22.22 5.52
C ASN A 128 -2.60 -21.68 4.81
N ALA A 129 -2.71 -21.23 3.56
CA ALA A 129 -1.60 -20.68 2.78
C ALA A 129 -0.93 -19.49 3.50
N TYR A 130 -1.71 -18.54 4.01
CA TYR A 130 -1.18 -17.43 4.80
C TYR A 130 -0.56 -17.91 6.11
N SER A 131 -1.22 -18.79 6.85
CA SER A 131 -0.70 -19.29 8.12
C SER A 131 0.66 -19.97 7.95
N ALA A 132 0.79 -20.84 6.94
CA ALA A 132 2.05 -21.50 6.61
C ALA A 132 3.11 -20.50 6.15
N ALA A 133 2.76 -19.54 5.28
CA ALA A 133 3.69 -18.53 4.78
C ALA A 133 4.21 -17.61 5.89
N PHE A 134 3.36 -17.20 6.84
CA PHE A 134 3.79 -16.39 7.99
C PHE A 134 4.76 -17.15 8.88
N LEU A 135 4.47 -18.43 9.19
CA LEU A 135 5.34 -19.27 10.01
C LEU A 135 6.71 -19.46 9.33
N ALA A 136 6.72 -19.85 8.06
CA ALA A 136 7.95 -20.02 7.30
C ALA A 136 8.76 -18.73 7.17
N THR A 137 8.10 -17.60 6.86
CA THR A 137 8.75 -16.28 6.80
C THR A 137 9.38 -15.92 8.14
N ASN A 138 8.67 -16.16 9.25
CA ASN A 138 9.19 -15.89 10.58
C ASN A 138 10.39 -16.78 10.91
N ASP A 139 10.34 -18.08 10.61
CA ASP A 139 11.44 -18.99 10.87
C ASP A 139 12.70 -18.59 10.08
N GLU A 140 12.55 -18.21 8.82
CA GLU A 140 13.66 -17.74 7.98
C GLU A 140 14.23 -16.39 8.44
N LEU A 141 13.39 -15.47 8.93
CA LEU A 141 13.83 -14.18 9.47
C LEU A 141 14.83 -14.35 10.62
N HIS A 142 14.70 -15.42 11.42
CA HIS A 142 15.61 -15.71 12.54
C HIS A 142 16.93 -16.37 12.10
N ILE A 143 17.03 -16.84 10.86
CA ILE A 143 18.23 -17.47 10.31
C ILE A 143 19.15 -16.44 9.64
N VAL A 144 18.57 -15.40 9.03
CA VAL A 144 19.30 -14.31 8.39
C VAL A 144 19.88 -13.38 9.46
N LYS A 145 21.21 -13.37 9.61
CA LYS A 145 21.96 -12.47 10.50
C LYS A 145 22.63 -11.34 9.73
#